data_AF-A0A8T4LUX8-F1
#
_entry.id   AF-A0A8T4LUX8-F1
#
_cell.length_a   1.000
_cell.length_b   1.000
_cell.length_c   1.000
_cell.angle_alpha   90.00
_cell.angle_beta   90.00
_cell.angle_gamma   90.00
#
_symmetry.space_group_name_H-M   'P 1'
#
loop_
_entity.id
_entity.type
_entity.pdbx_description
1 polymer ?
#
loop_
_entity_poly.entity_id
_entity_poly.type
_entity_poly.pdbx_seq_one_letter_code
_entity_poly.pdbx_strand_id
1 'polypeptide(L)'
;MYLFFLSFLSGALVKFVDDIEDKKKKWPIANSHWLMAVLYGIIIGYLISQATFSMLFLAALFAQALAGKIDRKSHVIGFLVAIILAAYFGLPTLEQIPFAIFLIAAYLDEMTLFGKLKIFTEYRLFLKIAALAFIVIGRLDYLISIIAFDLGYMLMEKYTK
;
A
#
# COMPACT_ATOMS: atom_id res chain seq x y z
N MET A 1 -4.48 17.01 4.42
CA MET A 1 -3.51 16.76 5.51
C MET A 1 -3.77 15.44 6.22
N TYR A 2 -4.95 15.22 6.81
CA TYR A 2 -5.24 13.96 7.52
C TYR A 2 -5.17 12.70 6.63
N LEU A 3 -5.54 12.80 5.34
CA LEU A 3 -5.43 11.66 4.39
C LEU A 3 -3.99 11.18 4.17
N PHE A 4 -3.00 12.07 4.23
CA PHE A 4 -1.58 11.68 4.14
C PHE A 4 -1.12 11.00 5.42
N PHE A 5 -1.63 11.43 6.58
CA PHE A 5 -1.41 10.73 7.84
C PHE A 5 -2.03 9.33 7.82
N LEU A 6 -3.22 9.17 7.23
CA LEU A 6 -3.82 7.86 7.02
C LEU A 6 -2.99 6.98 6.06
N SER A 7 -2.37 7.57 5.03
CA SER A 7 -1.42 6.85 4.16
C SER A 7 -0.21 6.34 4.95
N PHE A 8 0.34 7.18 5.83
CA PHE A 8 1.41 6.79 6.73
C PHE A 8 0.99 5.66 7.69
N LEU A 9 -0.19 5.80 8.31
CA LEU A 9 -0.70 4.82 9.25
C LEU A 9 -0.97 3.47 8.58
N SER A 10 -1.52 3.46 7.36
CA SER A 10 -1.73 2.21 6.63
C SER A 10 -0.41 1.52 6.29
N GLY A 11 0.62 2.26 5.87
CA GLY A 11 1.96 1.70 5.64
C GLY A 11 2.56 1.04 6.88
N ALA A 12 2.46 1.71 8.04
CA ALA A 12 2.93 1.17 9.31
C ALA A 12 2.16 -0.11 9.72
N LEU A 13 0.83 -0.10 9.59
CA LEU A 13 -0.02 -1.25 9.95
C LEU A 13 0.19 -2.45 9.02
N VAL A 14 0.34 -2.22 7.71
CA VAL A 14 0.67 -3.29 6.75
C VAL A 14 1.99 -3.95 7.16
N LYS A 15 3.04 -3.16 7.44
CA LYS A 15 4.32 -3.70 7.91
C LYS A 15 4.21 -4.50 9.21
N PHE A 16 3.42 -3.99 10.16
CA PHE A 16 3.17 -4.69 11.41
C PHE A 16 2.56 -6.08 11.19
N VAL A 17 1.59 -6.18 10.27
CA VAL A 17 0.97 -7.47 9.90
C VAL A 17 1.98 -8.38 9.20
N ASP A 18 2.72 -7.87 8.21
CA ASP A 18 3.77 -8.62 7.49
C ASP A 18 4.74 -9.29 8.48
N ASP A 19 5.26 -8.52 9.44
CA ASP A 19 6.30 -9.00 10.36
C ASP A 19 5.79 -10.04 11.37
N ILE A 20 4.51 -9.99 11.76
CA ILE A 20 3.88 -11.01 12.61
C ILE A 20 3.66 -12.30 11.82
N GLU A 21 3.14 -12.21 10.58
CA GLU A 21 2.84 -13.37 9.76
C GLU A 21 4.09 -14.10 9.27
N ASP A 22 5.15 -13.35 8.94
CA ASP A 22 6.46 -13.90 8.60
C ASP A 22 7.21 -14.47 9.82
N LYS A 23 6.57 -14.50 11.00
CA LYS A 23 7.11 -15.00 12.27
C LYS A 23 8.46 -14.39 12.64
N LYS A 24 8.79 -13.20 12.15
CA LYS A 24 10.06 -12.54 12.45
C LYS A 24 10.19 -12.25 13.95
N LYS A 25 9.08 -12.09 14.69
CA LYS A 25 9.07 -11.99 16.16
C LYS A 25 7.82 -12.60 16.81
N LYS A 26 7.98 -13.11 18.04
CA LYS A 26 6.88 -13.45 18.96
C LYS A 26 6.42 -12.20 19.70
N TRP A 27 5.59 -11.38 19.06
CA TRP A 27 4.91 -10.31 19.80
C TRP A 27 3.92 -10.94 20.80
N PRO A 28 3.81 -10.43 22.04
CA PRO A 28 2.85 -10.93 23.02
C PRO A 28 1.40 -10.77 22.55
N ILE A 29 1.19 -9.97 21.50
CA ILE A 29 -0.10 -9.70 20.87
C ILE A 29 -0.22 -10.44 19.54
N ALA A 30 0.35 -11.65 19.40
CA ALA A 30 0.37 -12.42 18.15
C ALA A 30 -1.01 -12.57 17.50
N ASN A 31 -2.11 -12.52 18.24
CA ASN A 31 -3.48 -12.59 17.69
C ASN A 31 -4.01 -11.25 17.13
N SER A 32 -3.31 -10.13 17.33
CA SER A 32 -3.76 -8.80 16.87
C SER A 32 -3.53 -8.53 15.39
N HIS A 33 -2.75 -9.36 14.67
CA HIS A 33 -2.51 -9.15 13.23
C HIS A 33 -3.83 -9.11 12.43
N TRP A 34 -4.84 -9.90 12.82
CA TRP A 34 -6.18 -9.83 12.22
C TRP A 34 -6.85 -8.47 12.42
N LEU A 35 -6.80 -7.93 13.63
CA LEU A 35 -7.36 -6.61 13.93
C LEU A 35 -6.61 -5.53 13.15
N MET A 36 -5.28 -5.60 13.11
CA MET A 36 -4.47 -4.66 12.33
C MET A 36 -4.72 -4.79 10.82
N ALA A 37 -5.01 -6.00 10.33
CA ALA A 37 -5.38 -6.23 8.95
C ALA A 37 -6.73 -5.59 8.60
N VAL A 38 -7.72 -5.75 9.47
CA VAL A 38 -9.00 -5.06 9.34
C VAL A 38 -8.79 -3.54 9.39
N LEU A 39 -7.98 -3.03 10.34
CA LEU A 39 -7.75 -1.59 10.48
C LEU A 39 -7.05 -0.98 9.26
N TYR A 40 -5.98 -1.59 8.75
CA TYR A 40 -5.35 -1.06 7.53
C TYR A 40 -6.31 -1.20 6.33
N GLY A 41 -7.09 -2.28 6.26
CA GLY A 41 -8.11 -2.47 5.22
C GLY A 41 -9.15 -1.35 5.23
N ILE A 42 -9.64 -0.98 6.42
CA ILE A 42 -10.56 0.16 6.61
C ILE A 42 -9.92 1.45 6.09
N ILE A 43 -8.67 1.71 6.49
CA ILE A 43 -7.97 2.92 6.10
C ILE A 43 -7.76 2.96 4.58
N ILE A 44 -7.27 1.87 3.97
CA ILE A 44 -7.05 1.80 2.52
C ILE A 44 -8.37 1.94 1.76
N GLY A 45 -9.44 1.27 2.19
CA GLY A 45 -10.76 1.41 1.58
C GLY A 45 -11.26 2.85 1.63
N TYR A 46 -11.10 3.52 2.76
CA TYR A 46 -11.44 4.94 2.90
C TYR A 46 -10.57 5.84 2.01
N LEU A 47 -9.26 5.58 1.90
CA LEU A 47 -8.36 6.31 1.00
C LEU A 47 -8.73 6.11 -0.47
N ILE A 48 -9.14 4.91 -0.87
CA ILE A 48 -9.62 4.64 -2.23
C ILE A 48 -10.90 5.45 -2.53
N SER A 49 -11.83 5.55 -1.59
CA SER A 49 -13.08 6.27 -1.84
C SER A 49 -12.96 7.79 -1.77
N GLN A 50 -12.15 8.32 -0.85
CA GLN A 50 -12.21 9.73 -0.45
C GLN A 50 -10.98 10.55 -0.84
N ALA A 51 -9.84 9.91 -1.12
CA ALA A 51 -8.63 10.65 -1.44
C ALA A 51 -8.57 11.06 -2.91
N THR A 52 -8.01 12.25 -3.17
CA THR A 52 -7.69 12.69 -4.54
C THR A 52 -6.72 11.72 -5.22
N PHE A 53 -5.81 11.13 -4.44
CA PHE A 53 -4.84 10.13 -4.89
C PHE A 53 -5.36 8.68 -4.87
N SER A 54 -6.68 8.48 -4.89
CA SER A 54 -7.33 7.15 -4.81
C SER A 54 -6.77 6.12 -5.79
N MET A 55 -6.48 6.52 -7.03
CA MET A 55 -5.93 5.64 -8.07
C MET A 55 -4.62 4.97 -7.66
N LEU A 56 -3.78 5.64 -6.87
CA LEU A 56 -2.53 5.07 -6.35
C LEU A 56 -2.81 3.85 -5.46
N PHE A 57 -3.71 3.99 -4.49
CA PHE A 57 -4.06 2.90 -3.57
C PHE A 57 -4.84 1.80 -4.25
N LEU A 58 -5.80 2.15 -5.12
CA LEU A 58 -6.58 1.18 -5.86
C LEU A 58 -5.66 0.34 -6.76
N ALA A 59 -4.79 0.99 -7.54
CA ALA A 59 -3.85 0.30 -8.41
C ALA A 59 -2.83 -0.54 -7.62
N ALA A 60 -2.27 -0.01 -6.53
CA ALA A 60 -1.36 -0.77 -5.67
C ALA A 60 -2.04 -2.00 -5.06
N LEU A 61 -3.27 -1.87 -4.56
CA LEU A 61 -4.03 -2.98 -3.97
C LEU A 61 -4.24 -4.12 -5.00
N PHE A 62 -4.60 -3.77 -6.23
CA PHE A 62 -4.74 -4.74 -7.32
C PHE A 62 -3.39 -5.32 -7.75
N ALA A 63 -2.32 -4.52 -7.82
CA ALA A 63 -0.98 -5.01 -8.14
C ALA A 63 -0.50 -6.07 -7.13
N GLN A 64 -0.72 -5.84 -5.83
CA GLN A 64 -0.36 -6.80 -4.77
C GLN A 64 -1.16 -8.10 -4.89
N ALA A 65 -2.44 -8.01 -5.25
CA ALA A 65 -3.27 -9.19 -5.52
C ALA A 65 -2.72 -9.99 -6.72
N LEU A 66 -2.40 -9.30 -7.83
CA LEU A 66 -1.85 -9.91 -9.04
C LEU A 66 -0.44 -10.50 -8.82
N ALA A 67 0.37 -9.88 -7.97
CA ALA A 67 1.69 -10.36 -7.60
C ALA A 67 1.65 -11.57 -6.66
N GLY A 68 0.47 -11.98 -6.19
CA GLY A 68 0.31 -13.10 -5.26
C GLY A 68 0.80 -12.79 -3.84
N LYS A 69 0.97 -11.51 -3.48
CA LYS A 69 1.35 -11.08 -2.12
C LYS A 69 0.21 -11.21 -1.11
N ILE A 70 -1.01 -11.40 -1.61
CA ILE A 70 -2.21 -11.64 -0.79
C ILE A 70 -2.40 -13.16 -0.64
N ASP A 71 -1.36 -13.85 -0.17
CA ASP A 71 -1.33 -15.31 0.00
C ASP A 71 -1.74 -15.74 1.42
N ARG A 72 -1.49 -14.88 2.40
CA ARG A 72 -1.87 -15.11 3.80
C ARG A 72 -3.29 -14.67 4.10
N LYS A 73 -3.93 -15.39 5.02
CA LYS A 73 -5.33 -15.14 5.38
C LYS A 73 -5.55 -13.72 5.93
N SER A 74 -4.61 -13.14 6.68
CA SER A 74 -4.83 -11.78 7.19
C SER A 74 -4.74 -10.73 6.09
N HIS A 75 -3.83 -10.88 5.13
CA HIS A 75 -3.80 -10.04 3.93
C HIS A 75 -5.06 -10.17 3.07
N VAL A 76 -5.61 -11.38 2.94
CA VAL A 76 -6.91 -11.61 2.29
C VAL A 76 -8.02 -10.83 3.02
N ILE A 77 -8.06 -10.86 4.36
CA ILE A 77 -9.04 -10.10 5.12
C ILE A 77 -8.87 -8.59 4.91
N GLY A 78 -7.65 -8.07 5.03
CA GLY A 78 -7.38 -6.65 4.83
C GLY A 78 -7.77 -6.17 3.43
N PHE A 79 -7.49 -6.98 2.40
CA PHE A 79 -7.91 -6.73 1.03
C PHE A 79 -9.43 -6.70 0.87
N LEU A 80 -10.14 -7.72 1.38
CA LEU A 80 -11.60 -7.77 1.29
C LEU A 80 -12.25 -6.60 2.02
N VAL A 81 -11.77 -6.25 3.20
CA VAL A 81 -12.24 -5.09 3.96
C VAL A 81 -12.02 -3.80 3.17
N ALA A 82 -10.86 -3.63 2.54
CA ALA A 82 -10.57 -2.47 1.70
C ALA A 82 -11.55 -2.35 0.52
N ILE A 83 -11.81 -3.44 -0.21
CA ILE A 83 -12.75 -3.45 -1.34
C ILE A 83 -14.19 -3.20 -0.87
N ILE A 84 -14.65 -3.86 0.20
CA ILE A 84 -16.01 -3.70 0.73
C ILE A 84 -16.22 -2.25 1.17
N LEU A 85 -15.27 -1.65 1.87
CA LEU A 85 -15.41 -0.26 2.31
C LEU A 85 -15.24 0.74 1.18
N ALA A 86 -14.36 0.45 0.20
CA ALA A 86 -14.28 1.27 -1.00
C ALA A 86 -15.62 1.28 -1.76
N ALA A 87 -16.30 0.13 -1.84
CA ALA A 87 -17.63 0.03 -2.44
C ALA A 87 -18.70 0.74 -1.59
N TYR A 88 -18.65 0.61 -0.26
CA TYR A 88 -19.60 1.22 0.67
C TYR A 88 -19.53 2.76 0.67
N PHE A 89 -18.33 3.34 0.70
CA PHE A 89 -18.14 4.79 0.66
C PHE A 89 -18.19 5.38 -0.76
N GLY A 90 -18.35 4.53 -1.77
CA GLY A 90 -18.35 4.91 -3.19
C GLY A 90 -16.99 4.72 -3.84
N LEU A 91 -16.98 4.10 -5.01
CA LEU A 91 -15.77 3.92 -5.80
C LEU A 91 -15.41 5.24 -6.51
N PRO A 92 -14.12 5.60 -6.59
CA PRO A 92 -13.68 6.76 -7.33
C PRO A 92 -13.96 6.55 -8.83
N THR A 93 -14.13 7.64 -9.57
CA THR A 93 -14.19 7.57 -11.04
C THR A 93 -12.86 7.04 -11.55
N LEU A 94 -12.88 5.97 -12.34
CA LEU A 94 -11.66 5.30 -12.81
C LEU A 94 -10.90 6.18 -13.81
N GLU A 95 -9.85 6.85 -13.35
CA GLU A 95 -8.89 7.54 -14.21
C GLU A 95 -7.94 6.49 -14.82
N GLN A 96 -8.26 6.05 -16.05
CA GLN A 96 -7.59 4.90 -16.69
C GLN A 96 -6.06 5.04 -16.77
N ILE A 97 -5.57 6.25 -17.09
CA ILE A 97 -4.13 6.51 -17.25
C ILE A 97 -3.39 6.40 -15.90
N PRO A 98 -3.74 7.17 -14.85
CA PRO A 98 -3.16 6.98 -13.52
C PRO A 98 -3.26 5.55 -13.01
N PHE A 99 -4.42 4.92 -13.16
CA PHE A 99 -4.63 3.55 -12.71
C PHE A 99 -3.67 2.57 -13.39
N ALA A 100 -3.58 2.59 -14.73
CA ALA A 100 -2.72 1.66 -15.46
C ALA A 100 -1.23 1.89 -15.14
N ILE A 101 -0.78 3.15 -15.06
CA ILE A 101 0.61 3.47 -14.74
C ILE A 101 0.98 2.99 -13.34
N PHE A 102 0.15 3.29 -12.34
CA PHE A 102 0.42 2.84 -10.96
C PHE A 102 0.29 1.33 -10.81
N LEU A 103 -0.61 0.67 -11.54
CA LEU A 103 -0.78 -0.78 -11.50
C LEU A 103 0.48 -1.46 -12.02
N ILE A 104 0.98 -1.02 -13.18
CA ILE A 104 2.21 -1.54 -13.77
C ILE A 104 3.40 -1.25 -12.85
N ALA A 105 3.54 -0.02 -12.36
CA ALA A 105 4.65 0.37 -11.50
C ALA A 105 4.68 -0.44 -10.18
N ALA A 106 3.54 -0.57 -9.51
CA ALA A 106 3.43 -1.36 -8.29
C ALA A 106 3.65 -2.85 -8.54
N TYR A 107 3.23 -3.39 -9.69
CA TYR A 107 3.48 -4.77 -10.05
C TYR A 107 4.98 -5.02 -10.35
N LEU A 108 5.64 -4.09 -11.04
CA LEU A 108 7.08 -4.15 -11.29
C LEU A 108 7.90 -4.11 -10.00
N ASP A 109 7.46 -3.35 -8.99
CA ASP A 109 8.11 -3.31 -7.67
C ASP A 109 8.10 -4.68 -6.97
N GLU A 110 7.15 -5.56 -7.29
CA GLU A 110 7.06 -6.90 -6.72
C GLU A 110 7.80 -7.97 -7.54
N MET A 111 8.32 -7.63 -8.73
CA MET A 111 9.11 -8.57 -9.52
C MET A 111 10.49 -8.80 -8.88
N THR A 112 10.99 -10.03 -8.93
CA THR A 112 12.35 -10.32 -8.45
C THR A 112 13.37 -9.87 -9.49
N LEU A 113 14.01 -8.71 -9.26
CA LEU A 113 15.16 -8.24 -10.05
C LEU A 113 16.49 -8.67 -9.41
N PHE A 114 17.51 -8.86 -10.25
CA PHE A 114 18.83 -9.35 -9.84
C PHE A 114 19.93 -8.28 -9.95
N GLY A 115 21.00 -8.46 -9.17
CA GLY A 115 22.18 -7.58 -9.20
C GLY A 115 21.89 -6.16 -8.74
N LYS A 116 22.47 -5.16 -9.43
CA LYS A 116 22.30 -3.73 -9.08
C LYS A 116 20.85 -3.23 -9.22
N LEU A 117 20.01 -3.93 -9.98
CA LEU A 117 18.61 -3.56 -10.19
C LEU A 117 17.70 -3.96 -9.04
N LYS A 118 18.18 -4.79 -8.11
CA LYS A 118 17.45 -5.18 -6.89
C LYS A 118 17.00 -3.98 -6.04
N ILE A 119 17.76 -2.88 -6.10
CA ILE A 119 17.42 -1.64 -5.39
C ILE A 119 16.06 -1.07 -5.81
N PHE A 120 15.66 -1.27 -7.07
CA PHE A 120 14.38 -0.77 -7.58
C PHE A 120 13.21 -1.46 -6.91
N THR A 121 13.30 -2.77 -6.73
CA THR A 121 12.22 -3.58 -6.13
C THR A 121 12.27 -3.55 -4.61
N GLU A 122 13.47 -3.52 -4.00
CA GLU A 122 13.62 -3.46 -2.54
C GLU A 122 13.07 -2.16 -1.93
N TYR A 123 13.25 -1.03 -2.62
CA TYR A 123 12.80 0.28 -2.14
C TYR A 123 11.53 0.78 -2.83
N ARG A 124 10.84 -0.08 -3.59
CA ARG A 124 9.61 0.25 -4.33
C ARG A 124 9.77 1.52 -5.18
N LEU A 125 10.85 1.58 -5.95
CA LEU A 125 11.23 2.79 -6.70
C LEU A 125 10.34 2.99 -7.93
N PHE A 126 9.79 1.95 -8.53
CA PHE A 126 8.94 2.12 -9.72
C PHE A 126 7.69 2.93 -9.38
N LEU A 127 7.04 2.63 -8.26
CA LEU A 127 5.84 3.36 -7.82
C LEU A 127 6.14 4.83 -7.49
N LYS A 128 7.31 5.12 -6.89
CA LYS A 128 7.77 6.50 -6.63
C LYS A 128 8.08 7.26 -7.90
N ILE A 129 8.76 6.63 -8.86
CA ILE A 129 9.07 7.23 -10.17
C ILE A 129 7.78 7.53 -10.92
N ALA A 130 6.81 6.61 -10.91
CA ALA A 130 5.49 6.84 -11.47
C ALA A 130 4.82 8.06 -10.82
N ALA A 131 4.80 8.13 -9.47
CA ALA A 131 4.21 9.26 -8.76
C ALA A 131 4.94 10.59 -9.04
N LEU A 132 6.26 10.56 -9.22
CA LEU A 132 7.06 11.72 -9.60
C LEU A 132 6.69 12.24 -11.00
N ALA A 133 6.45 11.35 -11.97
CA ALA A 133 6.04 11.74 -13.32
C ALA A 133 4.73 12.53 -13.33
N PHE A 134 3.81 12.22 -12.41
CA PHE A 134 2.52 12.91 -12.28
C PHE A 134 2.61 14.34 -11.72
N ILE A 135 3.76 14.78 -11.20
CA ILE A 135 3.96 16.18 -10.79
C ILE A 135 3.84 17.14 -11.97
N VAL A 136 4.22 16.73 -13.18
CA VAL A 136 4.17 17.59 -14.38
C VAL A 136 2.75 18.04 -14.72
N ILE A 137 1.74 17.27 -14.29
CA ILE A 137 0.32 17.61 -14.44
C ILE A 137 -0.32 18.11 -13.13
N GLY A 138 0.49 18.55 -12.17
CA GLY A 138 0.05 19.15 -10.91
C GLY A 138 -0.37 18.14 -9.83
N ARG A 139 -0.14 16.84 -10.02
CA ARG A 139 -0.58 15.78 -9.10
C ARG A 139 0.52 15.40 -8.09
N LEU A 140 0.97 16.40 -7.33
CA LEU A 140 1.96 16.23 -6.24
C LEU A 140 1.42 15.34 -5.11
N ASP A 141 0.10 15.25 -4.99
CA ASP A 141 -0.60 14.46 -3.98
C ASP A 141 -0.24 12.97 -4.04
N TYR A 142 -0.04 12.41 -5.23
CA TYR A 142 0.44 11.02 -5.37
C TYR A 142 1.80 10.80 -4.74
N LEU A 143 2.77 11.69 -5.00
CA LEU A 143 4.13 11.56 -4.47
C LEU A 143 4.15 11.70 -2.94
N ILE A 144 3.44 12.70 -2.40
CA ILE A 144 3.37 12.91 -0.95
C ILE A 144 2.74 11.69 -0.28
N SER A 145 1.68 11.13 -0.87
CA SER A 145 0.99 9.97 -0.32
C SER A 145 1.86 8.72 -0.29
N ILE A 146 2.56 8.39 -1.40
CA ILE A 146 3.43 7.20 -1.42
C ILE A 146 4.64 7.35 -0.49
N ILE A 147 5.21 8.55 -0.39
CA ILE A 147 6.29 8.84 0.58
C ILE A 147 5.77 8.66 2.01
N ALA A 148 4.58 9.19 2.33
CA ALA A 148 3.99 9.04 3.64
C ALA A 148 3.77 7.56 4.00
N PHE A 149 3.22 6.77 3.08
CA PHE A 149 3.04 5.33 3.25
C PHE A 149 4.37 4.62 3.55
N ASP A 150 5.39 4.87 2.72
CA ASP A 150 6.70 4.23 2.88
C ASP A 150 7.42 4.66 4.17
N LEU A 151 7.27 5.91 4.58
CA LEU A 151 7.81 6.36 5.87
C LEU A 151 7.18 5.58 7.03
N GLY A 152 5.87 5.33 6.99
CA GLY A 152 5.18 4.51 7.98
C GLY A 152 5.69 3.06 7.97
N TYR A 153 5.82 2.49 6.77
CA TYR A 153 6.34 1.14 6.56
C TYR A 153 7.77 0.99 7.10
N MET A 154 8.68 1.87 6.71
CA MET A 154 10.08 1.86 7.15
C MET A 154 10.25 2.14 8.65
N LEU A 155 9.44 3.05 9.21
CA LEU A 155 9.46 3.32 10.64
C LEU A 155 9.12 2.06 11.41
N MET A 156 8.05 1.37 11.00
CA MET A 156 7.65 0.13 11.64
C MET A 156 8.71 -0.96 11.45
N GLU A 157 9.33 -1.07 10.27
CA GLU A 157 10.46 -1.98 10.04
C GLU A 157 11.62 -1.75 11.02
N LYS A 158 11.94 -0.48 11.33
CA LYS A 158 13.00 -0.15 12.30
C LYS A 158 12.63 -0.56 13.73
N TYR A 159 11.36 -0.44 14.11
CA TYR A 159 10.89 -0.86 15.43
C TYR A 159 10.71 -2.38 15.53
N THR A 160 10.55 -3.10 14.42
CA THR A 160 10.43 -4.56 14.39
C THR A 160 11.75 -5.30 14.19
N LYS A 161 12.83 -4.68 13.72
CA LYS A 161 14.21 -5.23 13.81
C LYS A 161 14.64 -5.41 15.26
#